data_AF-A0A4P6WL24-F1
#
_entry.id   AF-A0A4P6WL24-F1
#
_cell.length_a   1.000
_cell.length_b   1.000
_cell.length_c   1.000
_cell.angle_alpha   90.00
_cell.angle_beta   90.00
_cell.angle_gamma   90.00
#
_symmetry.space_group_name_H-M   'P 1'
#
loop_
_entity.id
_entity.type
_entity.pdbx_description
1 polymer ?
#
loop_
_entity_poly.entity_id
_entity_poly.type
_entity_poly.pdbx_seq_one_letter_code
_entity_poly.pdbx_strand_id
1 'polypeptide(L)'
;MKKTQVVIAIVALTFSTFSFAATTESCAKYFKSLDAHIESVGNKAQADALKQQYEQSKKQLSALPEDVQNQTCQQAQSALEASMKAAKAK
;
A
#
# COMPACT_ATOMS: atom_id res chain seq x y z
N MET A 1 37.24 16.05 -22.88
CA MET A 1 36.15 16.32 -21.92
C MET A 1 35.18 15.12 -21.94
N LYS A 2 35.06 14.41 -20.81
CA LYS A 2 34.31 13.15 -20.68
C LYS A 2 32.80 13.43 -20.71
N LYS A 3 32.10 12.88 -21.71
CA LYS A 3 30.63 12.89 -21.81
C LYS A 3 30.10 11.66 -21.09
N THR A 4 29.76 11.80 -19.81
CA THR A 4 29.17 10.72 -19.03
C THR A 4 27.73 10.49 -19.48
N GLN A 5 27.49 9.35 -20.13
CA GLN A 5 26.18 8.84 -20.47
C GLN A 5 25.45 8.47 -19.17
N VAL A 6 24.34 9.15 -18.87
CA VAL A 6 23.45 8.78 -17.77
C VAL A 6 22.61 7.60 -18.25
N VAL A 7 23.07 6.38 -17.93
CA VAL A 7 22.28 5.15 -18.10
C VAL A 7 21.25 5.12 -16.98
N ILE A 8 20.04 5.59 -17.25
CA ILE A 8 18.87 5.35 -16.40
C ILE A 8 18.49 3.88 -16.61
N ALA A 9 18.97 3.00 -15.73
CA ALA A 9 18.56 1.62 -15.68
C ALA A 9 17.11 1.56 -15.16
N ILE A 10 16.14 1.56 -16.08
CA ILE A 10 14.76 1.18 -15.79
C ILE A 10 14.78 -0.33 -15.56
N VAL A 11 14.78 -0.74 -14.29
CA VAL A 11 14.52 -2.13 -13.92
C VAL A 11 13.05 -2.40 -14.25
N ALA A 12 12.80 -2.97 -15.42
CA ALA A 12 11.52 -3.54 -15.78
C ALA A 12 11.30 -4.82 -14.96
N LEU A 13 10.63 -4.69 -13.83
CA LEU A 13 10.10 -5.85 -13.09
C LEU A 13 8.96 -6.44 -13.92
N THR A 14 9.27 -7.50 -14.67
CA THR A 14 8.28 -8.33 -15.35
C THR A 14 7.49 -9.08 -14.28
N PHE A 15 6.33 -8.55 -13.91
CA PHE A 15 5.41 -9.19 -12.98
C PHE A 15 4.80 -10.44 -13.64
N SER A 16 5.35 -11.61 -13.33
CA SER A 16 4.73 -12.90 -13.65
C SER A 16 3.39 -13.02 -12.92
N THR A 17 2.43 -13.67 -13.57
CA THR A 17 1.04 -13.86 -13.12
C THR A 17 0.93 -14.25 -11.65
N PHE A 18 0.36 -13.37 -10.82
CA PHE A 18 0.07 -13.66 -9.42
C PHE A 18 -1.33 -14.26 -9.28
N SER A 19 -1.39 -15.42 -8.66
CA SER A 19 -2.62 -15.97 -8.09
C SER A 19 -3.04 -15.08 -6.92
N PHE A 20 -4.31 -14.66 -6.91
CA PHE A 20 -4.93 -13.93 -5.81
C PHE A 20 -5.12 -14.87 -4.60
N ALA A 21 -4.03 -15.25 -3.94
CA ALA A 21 -4.09 -16.02 -2.70
C ALA A 21 -4.12 -15.07 -1.51
N ALA A 22 -4.90 -15.45 -0.51
CA ALA A 22 -5.25 -14.70 0.69
C ALA A 22 -4.05 -13.92 1.28
N THR A 23 -4.24 -12.62 1.47
CA THR A 23 -3.30 -11.77 2.22
C THR A 23 -3.24 -12.23 3.67
N THR A 24 -2.10 -12.04 4.33
CA THR A 24 -1.93 -12.40 5.74
C THR A 24 -2.91 -11.67 6.67
N GLU A 25 -3.10 -12.19 7.88
CA GLU A 25 -4.01 -11.59 8.86
C GLU A 25 -3.67 -10.12 9.19
N SER A 26 -2.38 -9.78 9.29
CA SER A 26 -1.96 -8.39 9.52
C SER A 26 -2.31 -7.48 8.35
N CYS A 27 -2.19 -7.96 7.11
CA CYS A 27 -2.62 -7.20 5.94
C CYS A 27 -4.13 -7.04 5.91
N ALA A 28 -4.90 -8.08 6.19
CA ALA A 28 -6.35 -7.98 6.28
C ALA A 28 -6.80 -6.95 7.33
N LYS A 29 -6.14 -6.90 8.49
CA LYS A 29 -6.43 -5.93 9.56
C LYS A 29 -6.07 -4.49 9.17
N TYR A 30 -4.87 -4.28 8.60
CA TYR A 30 -4.46 -2.98 8.05
C TYR A 30 -5.49 -2.51 7.02
N PHE A 31 -5.84 -3.41 6.10
CA PHE A 31 -6.69 -3.09 4.99
C PHE A 31 -8.10 -2.68 5.40
N LYS A 32 -8.68 -3.41 6.35
CA LYS A 32 -9.96 -3.08 6.95
C LYS A 32 -9.94 -1.73 7.67
N SER A 33 -8.85 -1.42 8.38
CA SER A 33 -8.72 -0.15 9.10
C SER A 33 -8.60 1.03 8.14
N LEU A 34 -7.88 0.84 7.03
CA LEU A 34 -7.74 1.85 6.00
C LEU A 34 -9.05 2.09 5.25
N ASP A 35 -9.78 1.02 4.89
CA ASP A 35 -11.10 1.15 4.25
C ASP A 35 -12.06 1.96 5.15
N ALA A 36 -12.11 1.65 6.45
CA ALA A 36 -12.92 2.42 7.41
C ALA A 36 -12.47 3.89 7.52
N HIS A 37 -11.16 4.16 7.43
CA HIS A 37 -10.64 5.53 7.40
C HIS A 37 -11.06 6.26 6.12
N ILE A 38 -10.95 5.62 4.96
CA ILE A 38 -11.38 6.16 3.66
C ILE A 38 -12.88 6.47 3.67
N GLU A 39 -13.70 5.57 4.22
CA GLU A 39 -15.14 5.77 4.37
C GLU A 39 -15.48 6.92 5.33
N SER A 40 -14.61 7.21 6.30
CA SER A 40 -14.78 8.38 7.17
C SER A 40 -14.48 9.72 6.46
N VAL A 41 -13.82 9.69 5.30
CA VAL A 41 -13.60 10.87 4.46
C VAL A 41 -14.92 11.20 3.77
N GLY A 42 -15.65 12.20 4.28
CA GLY A 42 -16.99 12.58 3.80
C GLY A 42 -17.09 13.05 2.34
N ASN A 43 -16.00 13.03 1.57
CA ASN A 43 -15.98 13.32 0.14
C ASN A 43 -15.76 12.02 -0.66
N LYS A 44 -16.83 11.54 -1.28
CA LYS A 44 -16.83 10.32 -2.10
C LYS A 44 -15.79 10.31 -3.22
N ALA A 45 -15.53 11.44 -3.88
CA ALA A 45 -14.56 11.50 -4.97
C ALA A 45 -13.12 11.32 -4.46
N GLN A 46 -12.80 11.87 -3.28
CA GLN A 46 -11.52 11.63 -2.63
C GLN A 46 -11.41 10.19 -2.12
N ALA A 47 -12.50 9.66 -1.56
CA ALA A 47 -12.53 8.28 -1.10
C ALA A 47 -12.31 7.28 -2.25
N ASP A 48 -12.98 7.47 -3.38
CA ASP A 48 -12.83 6.62 -4.57
C ASP A 48 -11.42 6.72 -5.18
N ALA A 49 -10.81 7.91 -5.20
CA ALA A 49 -9.42 8.08 -5.63
C ALA A 49 -8.42 7.36 -4.71
N LEU A 50 -8.58 7.49 -3.38
CA LEU A 50 -7.74 6.77 -2.41
C LEU A 50 -7.90 5.25 -2.57
N LYS A 51 -9.14 4.78 -2.74
CA LYS A 51 -9.45 3.36 -2.92
C LYS A 51 -8.78 2.81 -4.20
N GLN A 52 -8.81 3.55 -5.30
CA GLN A 52 -8.13 3.14 -6.54
C GLN A 52 -6.62 3.00 -6.38
N GLN A 53 -5.95 3.98 -5.77
CA GLN A 53 -4.50 3.89 -5.55
C GLN A 53 -4.15 2.69 -4.68
N TYR A 54 -4.96 2.45 -3.67
CA TYR A 54 -4.76 1.40 -2.71
C TYR A 54 -5.02 -0.01 -3.26
N GLU A 55 -6.00 -0.20 -4.16
CA GLU A 55 -6.20 -1.48 -4.84
C GLU A 55 -4.98 -1.90 -5.69
N GLN A 56 -4.23 -0.93 -6.22
CA GLN A 56 -2.94 -1.21 -6.87
C GLN A 56 -1.88 -1.63 -5.84
N SER A 57 -1.79 -0.94 -4.70
CA SER A 57 -0.87 -1.29 -3.61
C SER A 57 -1.16 -2.68 -3.02
N LYS A 58 -2.44 -3.04 -2.88
CA LYS A 58 -2.87 -4.39 -2.49
C LYS A 58 -2.31 -5.44 -3.43
N LYS A 59 -2.48 -5.27 -4.74
CA LYS A 59 -1.94 -6.21 -5.74
C LYS A 59 -0.42 -6.35 -5.64
N GLN A 60 0.29 -5.25 -5.42
CA GLN A 60 1.74 -5.26 -5.23
C GLN A 60 2.14 -5.97 -3.93
N LEU A 61 1.37 -5.81 -2.85
CA LEU A 61 1.58 -6.50 -1.58
C LEU A 61 1.32 -8.00 -1.71
N SER A 62 0.21 -8.39 -2.34
CA SER A 62 -0.14 -9.80 -2.58
C SER A 62 0.92 -10.56 -3.39
N ALA A 63 1.71 -9.83 -4.19
CA ALA A 63 2.80 -10.38 -4.98
C ALA A 63 4.09 -10.64 -4.17
N LEU A 64 4.18 -10.14 -2.93
CA LEU A 64 5.37 -10.30 -2.08
C LEU A 64 5.32 -11.62 -1.29
N PRO A 65 6.48 -12.13 -0.83
CA PRO A 65 6.52 -13.24 0.12
C PRO A 65 5.77 -12.93 1.41
N GLU A 66 5.18 -13.94 2.05
CA GLU A 66 4.30 -13.80 3.22
C GLU A 66 4.95 -13.06 4.41
N ASP A 67 6.24 -13.32 4.64
CA ASP A 67 7.05 -12.62 5.66
C ASP A 67 7.17 -11.11 5.37
N VAL A 68 7.41 -10.77 4.10
CA VAL A 68 7.51 -9.38 3.63
C VAL A 68 6.14 -8.71 3.66
N GLN A 69 5.07 -9.42 3.32
CA GLN A 69 3.69 -8.93 3.47
C GLN A 69 3.40 -8.56 4.93
N ASN A 70 3.69 -9.47 5.86
CA ASN A 70 3.48 -9.25 7.29
C ASN A 70 4.22 -8.02 7.80
N GLN A 71 5.53 -7.93 7.54
CA GLN A 71 6.34 -6.81 7.99
C GLN A 71 5.83 -5.49 7.41
N THR A 72 5.52 -5.47 6.11
CA THR A 72 5.05 -4.25 5.43
C THR A 72 3.69 -3.81 5.96
N CYS A 73 2.75 -4.73 6.14
CA CYS A 73 1.41 -4.42 6.64
C CYS A 73 1.40 -4.01 8.11
N GLN A 74 2.28 -4.58 8.95
CA GLN A 74 2.43 -4.13 10.35
C GLN A 74 2.97 -2.69 10.43
N GLN A 75 3.97 -2.36 9.62
CA GLN A 75 4.50 -0.99 9.55
C GLN A 75 3.43 -0.01 9.05
N ALA A 76 2.71 -0.37 7.98
CA ALA A 76 1.65 0.46 7.43
C ALA A 76 0.50 0.67 8.43
N GLN A 77 0.12 -0.37 9.18
CA GLN A 77 -0.86 -0.28 10.24
C GLN A 77 -0.43 0.68 11.36
N SER A 78 0.81 0.55 11.83
CA SER A 78 1.35 1.44 12.87
C SER A 78 1.35 2.90 12.43
N ALA A 79 1.72 3.17 11.16
CA ALA A 79 1.69 4.51 10.59
C ALA A 79 0.27 5.08 10.49
N LEU A 80 -0.70 4.25 10.08
CA LEU A 80 -2.12 4.63 10.00
C LEU A 80 -2.70 4.91 11.40
N GLU A 81 -2.38 4.09 12.39
CA GLU A 81 -2.82 4.32 13.77
C GLU A 81 -2.24 5.62 14.33
N ALA A 82 -0.97 5.91 14.05
CA ALA A 82 -0.34 7.17 14.45
C ALA A 82 -1.00 8.39 13.76
N SER A 83 -1.32 8.29 12.46
CA SER A 83 -1.98 9.38 11.73
C SER A 83 -3.41 9.62 12.24
N MET A 84 -4.18 8.57 12.49
CA MET A 84 -5.52 8.67 13.07
C MET A 84 -5.48 9.24 14.49
N LYS A 85 -4.50 8.84 15.31
CA LYS A 85 -4.30 9.40 16.66
C LYS A 85 -3.98 10.90 16.59
N ALA A 86 -3.11 11.31 15.68
CA ALA A 86 -2.79 12.72 15.47
C ALA A 86 -4.00 13.53 14.96
N ALA A 87 -4.82 12.96 14.08
CA ALA A 87 -6.04 13.58 13.58
C ALA A 87 -7.11 13.77 14.68
N LYS A 88 -7.20 12.83 15.64
CA LYS A 88 -8.12 12.91 16.79
C LYS A 88 -7.62 13.79 17.95
N ALA A 89 -6.35 14.21 17.93
CA ALA A 89 -5.77 15.08 18.95
C ALA A 89 -5.91 16.58 18.63
N LYS A 90 -6.56 16.92 17.50
CA LYS A 90 -7.02 18.27 17.15
C LYS A 90 -8.50 18.42 17.43
#